data_AF-A0A438IBQ2-F1
#
_entry.id   AF-A0A438IBQ2-F1
#
_cell.length_a   1.000
_cell.length_b   1.000
_cell.length_c   1.000
_cell.angle_alpha   90.00
_cell.angle_beta   90.00
_cell.angle_gamma   90.00
#
_symmetry.space_group_name_H-M   'P 1'
#
loop_
_entity.id
_entity.type
_entity.pdbx_description
1 polymer ?
#
loop_
_entity_poly.entity_id
_entity_poly.type
_entity_poly.pdbx_seq_one_letter_code
_entity_poly.pdbx_strand_id
1 'polypeptide(L)' 'MLFNCNGLILVTYLFNGGWLATSGQEIHVDLVGREYRNVIDGEEVTIMNLEAKFVPKG' A
#
# COMPACT_ATOMS: atom_id res chain seq x y z
N MET A 1 2.17 -9.29 -4.27
CA MET A 1 3.39 -9.12 -5.09
C MET A 1 4.24 -10.38 -4.98
N LEU A 2 4.91 -10.80 -6.05
CA LEU A 2 5.83 -11.94 -6.03
C LEU A 2 7.26 -11.42 -6.23
N PHE A 3 8.20 -11.98 -5.50
CA PHE A 3 9.60 -11.61 -5.56
C PHE A 3 10.43 -12.86 -5.85
N ASN A 4 11.30 -12.81 -6.86
CA ASN A 4 12.34 -13.80 -7.01
C ASN A 4 13.59 -13.31 -6.25
N CYS A 5 13.84 -13.90 -5.10
CA CYS A 5 14.87 -13.41 -4.20
C CYS A 5 16.27 -14.00 -4.45
N ASN A 6 16.42 -14.99 -5.34
CA ASN A 6 17.71 -15.62 -5.67
C ASN A 6 18.59 -15.96 -4.43
N GLY A 7 17.97 -16.53 -3.38
CA GLY A 7 18.64 -16.88 -2.12
C GLY A 7 18.64 -15.79 -1.03
N LEU A 8 18.11 -14.60 -1.32
CA LEU A 8 17.86 -13.56 -0.32
C LEU A 8 16.54 -13.79 0.43
N ILE A 9 16.45 -13.25 1.65
CA ILE A 9 15.24 -13.30 2.49
C ILE A 9 14.67 -11.89 2.60
N LEU A 10 13.36 -11.76 2.37
CA LEU A 10 12.64 -10.50 2.60
C LEU A 10 12.27 -10.40 4.08
N VAL A 11 12.70 -9.32 4.73
CA VAL A 11 12.53 -9.12 6.17
C VAL A 11 11.47 -8.06 6.47
N THR A 12 11.39 -7.00 5.67
CA THR A 12 10.48 -5.88 5.90
C THR A 12 9.96 -5.32 4.59
N TYR A 13 8.68 -4.93 4.59
CA TYR A 13 8.07 -4.20 3.49
C TYR A 13 7.76 -2.78 3.96
N LEU A 14 8.22 -1.78 3.20
CA LEU A 14 7.90 -0.38 3.42
C LEU A 14 7.00 0.09 2.29
N PHE A 15 5.84 0.60 2.66
CA PHE A 15 4.96 1.31 1.73
C PHE A 15 5.59 2.66 1.38
N ASN A 16 5.29 3.17 0.18
CA ASN A 16 5.82 4.43 -0.35
C ASN A 16 4.68 5.37 -0.79
N GLY A 17 5.03 6.50 -1.41
CA GLY A 17 4.09 7.51 -1.88
C GLY A 17 3.48 7.28 -3.27
N GLY A 18 3.84 6.18 -3.94
CA GLY A 18 3.56 5.97 -5.36
C GLY A 18 2.28 5.22 -5.66
N TRP A 19 1.30 5.22 -4.76
CA TRP A 19 0.09 4.42 -4.91
C TRP A 19 -1.01 5.19 -5.62
N LEU A 20 -1.80 4.44 -6.38
CA LEU A 20 -2.99 4.92 -7.05
C LEU A 20 -4.19 4.16 -6.51
N ALA A 21 -5.20 4.89 -6.04
CA ALA A 21 -6.51 4.36 -5.69
C ALA A 21 -7.56 4.96 -6.64
N THR A 22 -8.70 4.29 -6.79
CA THR A 22 -9.81 4.78 -7.59
C THR A 22 -11.11 4.73 -6.82
N SER A 23 -11.85 5.84 -6.86
CA SER A 23 -13.21 5.95 -6.31
C SER A 23 -14.04 6.83 -7.25
N GLY A 24 -14.27 6.33 -8.48
CA GLY A 24 -14.85 7.11 -9.58
C GLY A 24 -13.88 8.09 -10.26
N GLN A 25 -12.82 8.51 -9.57
CA GLN A 25 -11.68 9.24 -10.10
C GLN A 25 -10.34 8.68 -9.59
N GLU A 26 -9.24 9.05 -10.25
CA GLU A 26 -7.88 8.68 -9.84
C GLU A 26 -7.43 9.49 -8.62
N ILE A 27 -6.87 8.80 -7.63
CA ILE A 27 -6.44 9.38 -6.36
C ILE A 27 -5.00 8.94 -6.12
N HIS A 28 -4.09 9.90 -6.04
CA HIS A 28 -2.71 9.64 -5.66
C HIS A 28 -2.63 9.54 -4.13
N VAL A 29 -2.07 8.43 -3.65
CA VAL A 29 -2.10 8.05 -2.23
C VAL A 29 -0.67 7.87 -1.71
N ASP A 30 -0.35 8.58 -0.65
CA ASP A 30 0.84 8.32 0.14
C ASP A 30 0.54 7.33 1.26
N LEU A 31 1.22 6.19 1.24
CA LEU A 31 1.07 5.12 2.22
C LEU A 31 2.32 4.89 3.07
N VAL A 32 3.32 5.79 3.04
CA VAL A 32 4.52 5.69 3.90
C VAL A 32 4.13 5.51 5.37
N GLY A 33 3.11 6.24 5.84
CA GLY A 33 2.56 6.15 7.19
C GLY A 33 1.64 4.95 7.46
N ARG A 34 1.41 4.08 6.46
CA ARG A 34 0.45 2.95 6.49
C ARG A 34 -1.02 3.37 6.66
N GLU A 35 -1.28 4.66 6.52
CA GLU A 35 -2.59 5.26 6.61
C GLU A 35 -2.70 6.37 5.58
N TYR A 36 -3.91 6.57 5.07
CA TYR A 36 -4.28 7.69 4.23
C TYR A 36 -5.66 8.16 4.66
N ARG A 37 -5.83 9.48 4.76
CA ARG A 37 -7.13 10.11 4.99
C ARG A 37 -7.20 11.34 4.14
N ASN A 38 -8.30 11.48 3.40
CA ASN A 38 -8.58 12.67 2.62
C ASN A 38 -10.09 12.85 2.45
N VAL A 39 -10.49 14.06 2.04
CA VAL A 39 -11.87 14.35 1.64
C VAL A 39 -11.87 14.57 0.14
N ILE A 40 -12.68 13.79 -0.57
CA ILE A 40 -12.74 13.75 -2.02
C ILE A 40 -14.21 13.89 -2.40
N ASP A 41 -14.53 14.93 -3.17
CA ASP A 41 -15.92 15.28 -3.54
C ASP A 41 -16.88 15.41 -2.34
N GLY A 42 -16.34 15.79 -1.18
CA GLY A 42 -17.11 15.94 0.06
C GLY A 42 -17.30 14.65 0.87
N GLU A 43 -16.78 13.51 0.38
CA GLU A 43 -16.79 12.24 1.10
C GLU A 43 -15.42 11.94 1.73
N GLU A 44 -15.43 11.38 2.95
CA GLU A 44 -14.20 10.95 3.60
C GLU A 44 -13.73 9.62 3.01
N VAL A 45 -12.51 9.61 2.48
CA VAL A 45 -11.85 8.42 1.95
C VAL A 45 -10.68 8.08 2.86
N THR A 46 -10.69 6.87 3.42
CA THR A 46 -9.66 6.43 4.35
C THR A 46 -9.08 5.06 3.96
N ILE A 47 -7.79 4.92 4.18
CA ILE A 47 -7.07 3.64 4.22
C ILE A 47 -6.39 3.61 5.58
N MET A 48 -6.60 2.56 6.35
CA MET A 48 -6.05 2.42 7.70
C MET A 48 -5.54 1.02 7.94
N ASN A 49 -4.65 0.88 8.93
CA ASN A 49 -4.15 -0.42 9.42
C ASN A 49 -3.51 -1.27 8.31
N LEU A 50 -2.74 -0.65 7.41
CA LEU A 50 -2.13 -1.36 6.31
C LEU A 50 -0.98 -2.24 6.80
N GLU A 51 -1.11 -3.55 6.57
CA GLU A 51 -0.12 -4.56 6.96
C GLU A 51 0.35 -5.36 5.75
N ALA A 52 1.59 -5.83 5.83
CA ALA A 52 2.18 -6.71 4.82
C ALA A 52 2.82 -7.92 5.49
N LYS A 53 2.63 -9.09 4.89
CA LYS A 53 3.25 -10.35 5.33
C LYS A 53 3.89 -11.05 4.14
N PHE A 54 5.11 -11.54 4.35
CA PHE A 54 5.77 -12.41 3.38
C PHE A 54 5.34 -13.85 3.60
N VAL A 55 4.97 -14.53 2.53
CA VAL A 55 4.62 -15.95 2.52
C VAL A 55 5.54 -16.65 1.53
N PRO A 56 6.36 -17.63 1.96
CA PRO A 56 7.16 -18.41 1.04
C PRO A 56 6.27 -19.12 0.03
N LYS A 57 6.68 -19.10 -1.24
CA LYS A 57 6.04 -19.92 -2.26
C LYS A 57 6.70 -21.29 -2.22
N GLY A 58 5.93 -22.31 -1.81
CA GLY A 58 6.34 -23.72 -1.89
C GLY A 58 6.40 -24.23 -3.31
#